data_AF-A0A101SAC5-F1
#
_entry.id   AF-A0A101SAC5-F1
#
_cell.length_a   1.000
_cell.length_b   1.000
_cell.length_c   1.000
_cell.angle_alpha   90.00
_cell.angle_beta   90.00
_cell.angle_gamma   90.00
#
_symmetry.space_group_name_H-M   'P 1'
#
loop_
_entity.id
_entity.type
_entity.pdbx_description
1 polymer ?
#
loop_
_entity_poly.entity_id
_entity_poly.type
_entity_poly.pdbx_seq_one_letter_code
_entity_poly.pdbx_strand_id
1 'polypeptide(L)'
;MSAAAVLEATPTSARTPRGLIHTVLRLHRGALWIWLAFVTATAGFLLWLLGPGADTAQRALESYGYSGLIMANGSADEYSSLFYYPDTLITLASFAVALFAGGPLIARELESGTAQLAWTQSVSPARWLTAKLAVPAAFIVLGTTLLTVLYHQLWAAHSDLLIAGIGPRSLYFSLGPATVAAPLLGLALGALIGLTARRTLPALAFSGFAYFLVYAFRGNHWPFQGRYQQPELSSRSRAFTSAGTEIRDPGCYDDKACLAQHDVVRFTREYLPSSDYWPRQLLETGVLLALTAVAVALAFGLLRRRAATG
;
A
#
# COMPACT_ATOMS: atom_id res chain seq x y z
N MET A 1 -8.65 75.99 -4.71
CA MET A 1 -8.54 75.00 -3.62
C MET A 1 -9.01 73.67 -4.16
N SER A 2 -8.07 72.83 -4.63
CA SER A 2 -8.36 71.50 -5.17
C SER A 2 -8.15 70.46 -4.07
N ALA A 3 -9.20 69.73 -3.71
CA ALA A 3 -9.10 68.56 -2.86
C ALA A 3 -8.90 67.32 -3.74
N ALA A 4 -7.68 66.78 -3.76
CA ALA A 4 -7.38 65.50 -4.37
C ALA A 4 -7.86 64.38 -3.44
N ALA A 5 -8.89 63.65 -3.85
CA ALA A 5 -9.32 62.43 -3.18
C ALA A 5 -8.26 61.35 -3.41
N VAL A 6 -7.53 61.00 -2.34
CA VAL A 6 -6.65 59.84 -2.30
C VAL A 6 -7.54 58.60 -2.33
N LEU A 7 -7.54 57.88 -3.46
CA LEU A 7 -8.13 56.55 -3.57
C LEU A 7 -7.30 55.59 -2.73
N GLU A 8 -7.80 55.29 -1.54
CA GLU A 8 -7.24 54.31 -0.62
C GLU A 8 -7.39 52.92 -1.25
N ALA A 9 -6.27 52.35 -1.69
CA ALA A 9 -6.25 51.01 -2.27
C ALA A 9 -6.62 49.99 -1.18
N THR A 10 -7.82 49.42 -1.26
CA THR A 10 -8.22 48.28 -0.44
C THR A 10 -7.17 47.18 -0.53
N PRO A 11 -6.62 46.69 0.60
CA PRO A 11 -5.64 45.62 0.57
C PRO A 11 -6.29 44.38 -0.05
N THR A 12 -5.78 43.96 -1.20
CA THR A 12 -6.18 42.72 -1.86
C THR A 12 -5.92 41.57 -0.89
N SER A 13 -7.00 40.94 -0.43
CA SER A 13 -6.98 39.73 0.40
C SER A 13 -5.93 38.75 -0.12
N ALA A 14 -4.83 38.59 0.62
CA ALA A 14 -3.82 37.57 0.38
C ALA A 14 -4.53 36.21 0.28
N ARG A 15 -4.53 35.60 -0.92
CA ARG A 15 -5.16 34.30 -1.13
C ARG A 15 -4.56 33.29 -0.15
N THR A 16 -5.39 32.82 0.77
CA THR A 16 -5.00 31.95 1.88
C THR A 16 -4.51 30.59 1.37
N PRO A 17 -3.67 29.86 2.14
CA PRO A 17 -3.20 28.51 1.79
C PRO A 17 -4.32 27.51 1.47
N ARG A 18 -5.55 27.76 1.94
CA ARG A 18 -6.75 27.00 1.61
C ARG A 18 -7.08 27.03 0.10
N GLY A 19 -6.81 28.13 -0.59
CA GLY A 19 -7.04 28.25 -2.03
C GLY A 19 -6.17 27.30 -2.85
N LEU A 20 -4.90 27.14 -2.47
CA LEU A 20 -3.96 26.24 -3.16
C LEU A 20 -4.36 24.77 -2.99
N ILE A 21 -4.73 24.36 -1.77
CA ILE A 21 -5.22 23.01 -1.48
C ILE A 21 -6.47 22.72 -2.33
N HIS A 22 -7.43 23.66 -2.37
CA HIS A 22 -8.64 23.48 -3.17
C HIS A 22 -8.34 23.33 -4.67
N THR A 23 -7.39 24.10 -5.20
CA THR A 23 -6.95 23.96 -6.60
C THR A 23 -6.29 22.61 -6.87
N VAL A 24 -5.43 22.13 -5.97
CA VAL A 24 -4.82 20.80 -6.07
C VAL A 24 -5.89 19.71 -6.10
N LEU A 25 -6.87 19.78 -5.19
CA LEU A 25 -7.98 18.83 -5.14
C LEU A 25 -8.84 18.86 -6.40
N ARG A 26 -9.16 20.04 -6.93
CA ARG A 26 -9.94 20.18 -8.18
C ARG A 26 -9.19 19.63 -9.38
N LEU A 27 -7.90 19.95 -9.52
CA LEU A 27 -7.08 19.51 -10.64
C LEU A 27 -6.89 18.00 -10.63
N HIS A 28 -6.71 17.42 -9.44
CA HIS A 28 -6.41 16.01 -9.25
C HIS A 28 -7.63 15.18 -8.82
N ARG A 29 -8.84 15.71 -9.03
CA ARG A 29 -10.10 15.07 -8.60
C ARG A 29 -10.27 13.65 -9.13
N GLY A 30 -9.82 13.36 -10.36
CA GLY A 30 -9.91 12.03 -10.95
C GLY A 30 -9.05 11.02 -10.19
N ALA A 31 -7.78 11.37 -9.95
CA ALA A 31 -6.88 10.53 -9.15
C ALA A 31 -7.38 10.36 -7.71
N LEU A 32 -7.95 11.41 -7.12
CA LEU A 32 -8.57 11.35 -5.80
C LEU A 32 -9.76 10.39 -5.76
N TRP A 33 -10.68 10.48 -6.71
CA TRP A 33 -11.84 9.58 -6.77
C TRP A 33 -11.43 8.13 -7.03
N ILE A 34 -10.43 7.89 -7.88
CA ILE A 34 -9.88 6.55 -8.11
C ILE A 34 -9.29 5.99 -6.82
N TRP A 35 -8.50 6.80 -6.09
CA TRP A 35 -7.94 6.39 -4.80
C TRP A 35 -9.01 6.09 -3.76
N LEU A 36 -10.01 6.97 -3.62
CA LEU A 36 -11.11 6.77 -2.68
C LEU A 36 -11.93 5.52 -3.05
N ALA A 37 -12.27 5.33 -4.32
CA ALA A 37 -12.97 4.14 -4.79
C ALA A 37 -12.17 2.87 -4.49
N PHE A 38 -10.87 2.87 -4.78
CA PHE A 38 -9.97 1.76 -4.44
C PHE A 38 -9.97 1.46 -2.93
N VAL A 39 -9.71 2.46 -2.09
CA VAL A 39 -9.68 2.28 -0.63
C VAL A 39 -11.02 1.77 -0.12
N THR A 40 -12.15 2.33 -0.57
CA THR A 40 -13.48 1.89 -0.15
C THR A 40 -13.80 0.46 -0.60
N ALA A 41 -13.44 0.08 -1.82
CA ALA A 41 -13.66 -1.26 -2.35
C ALA A 41 -12.80 -2.29 -1.61
N THR A 42 -11.51 -2.02 -1.41
CA THR A 42 -10.60 -2.91 -0.67
C THR A 42 -10.96 -3.00 0.80
N ALA A 43 -11.37 -1.89 1.44
CA ALA A 43 -11.85 -1.91 2.82
C ALA A 43 -13.16 -2.71 2.94
N GLY A 44 -14.10 -2.52 2.01
CA GLY A 44 -15.34 -3.32 1.95
C GLY A 44 -15.06 -4.81 1.75
N PHE A 45 -14.08 -5.16 0.91
CA PHE A 45 -13.64 -6.53 0.72
C PHE A 45 -12.99 -7.12 1.99
N LEU A 46 -12.12 -6.38 2.67
CA LEU A 46 -11.52 -6.78 3.95
C LEU A 46 -12.58 -6.98 5.04
N LEU A 47 -13.57 -6.08 5.13
CA LEU A 47 -14.68 -6.21 6.07
C LEU A 47 -15.59 -7.39 5.74
N TRP A 48 -15.79 -7.68 4.45
CA TRP A 48 -16.52 -8.86 4.00
C TRP A 48 -15.77 -10.14 4.39
N LEU A 49 -14.44 -10.18 4.20
CA LEU A 49 -13.60 -11.30 4.66
C LEU A 49 -13.65 -11.48 6.17
N LEU A 50 -13.70 -10.38 6.94
CA LEU A 50 -13.76 -10.39 8.41
C LEU A 50 -15.14 -10.82 8.96
N GLY A 51 -16.18 -10.82 8.14
CA GLY A 51 -17.53 -11.19 8.59
C GLY A 51 -18.12 -12.28 7.70
N PRO A 52 -18.99 -11.94 6.74
CA PRO A 52 -19.71 -12.94 5.94
C PRO A 52 -18.82 -13.98 5.26
N GLY A 53 -17.65 -13.58 4.75
CA GLY A 53 -16.69 -14.49 4.11
C GLY A 53 -16.16 -15.53 5.09
N ALA A 54 -15.72 -15.11 6.27
CA ALA A 54 -15.29 -16.02 7.32
C ALA A 54 -16.43 -16.90 7.85
N ASP A 55 -17.64 -16.35 8.04
CA ASP A 55 -18.82 -17.12 8.47
C ASP A 55 -19.16 -18.22 7.46
N THR A 56 -19.02 -17.94 6.15
CA THR A 56 -19.24 -18.96 5.11
C THR A 56 -18.16 -20.03 5.14
N ALA A 57 -16.89 -19.65 5.32
CA ALA A 57 -15.77 -20.58 5.41
C ALA A 57 -15.90 -21.49 6.64
N GLN A 58 -16.26 -20.92 7.80
CA GLN A 58 -16.44 -21.66 9.03
C GLN A 58 -17.62 -22.65 8.94
N ARG A 59 -18.78 -22.24 8.42
CA ARG A 59 -19.91 -23.16 8.20
C ARG A 59 -19.58 -24.29 7.25
N ALA A 60 -18.79 -24.01 6.21
CA ALA A 60 -18.33 -25.03 5.28
C ALA A 60 -17.40 -26.03 6.00
N LEU A 61 -16.49 -25.54 6.86
CA LEU A 61 -15.61 -26.37 7.67
C LEU A 61 -16.39 -27.24 8.68
N GLU A 62 -17.42 -26.68 9.31
CA GLU A 62 -18.31 -27.41 10.22
C GLU A 62 -19.14 -28.48 9.50
N SER A 63 -19.59 -28.20 8.27
CA SER A 63 -20.46 -29.11 7.51
C SER A 63 -19.71 -30.28 6.87
N TYR A 64 -18.55 -30.02 6.27
CA TYR A 64 -17.81 -31.00 5.50
C TYR A 64 -16.59 -31.57 6.23
N GLY A 65 -16.12 -30.91 7.29
CA GLY A 65 -14.78 -31.17 7.82
C GLY A 65 -13.69 -30.71 6.85
N TYR A 66 -12.45 -30.64 7.33
CA TYR A 66 -11.31 -30.16 6.55
C TYR A 66 -11.01 -31.03 5.34
N SER A 67 -10.93 -32.35 5.51
CA SER A 67 -10.72 -33.27 4.39
C SER A 67 -11.90 -33.28 3.43
N GLY A 68 -13.14 -33.25 3.93
CA GLY A 68 -14.33 -33.18 3.08
C GLY A 68 -14.35 -31.93 2.22
N LEU A 69 -13.91 -30.76 2.72
CA LEU A 69 -13.77 -29.54 1.91
C LEU A 69 -12.77 -29.68 0.76
N ILE A 70 -11.59 -30.23 1.04
CA ILE A 70 -10.54 -30.45 0.04
C ILE A 70 -11.00 -31.49 -0.99
N MET A 71 -11.72 -32.52 -0.55
CA MET A 71 -12.22 -33.60 -1.40
C MET A 71 -13.38 -33.17 -2.29
N ALA A 72 -14.40 -32.52 -1.72
CA ALA A 72 -15.67 -32.20 -2.38
C ALA A 72 -15.58 -31.03 -3.36
N ASN A 73 -14.84 -29.98 -3.01
CA ASN A 73 -14.82 -28.73 -3.79
C ASN A 73 -13.48 -28.49 -4.50
N GLY A 74 -12.48 -29.37 -4.28
CA GLY A 74 -11.11 -29.16 -4.73
C GLY A 74 -10.39 -28.00 -4.02
N SER A 75 -11.06 -27.28 -3.12
CA SER A 75 -10.59 -25.99 -2.62
C SER A 75 -11.30 -25.63 -1.30
N ALA A 76 -10.58 -25.83 -0.18
CA ALA A 76 -10.54 -24.84 0.90
C ALA A 76 -9.76 -23.56 0.45
N ASP A 77 -9.37 -23.54 -0.83
CA ASP A 77 -8.51 -22.60 -1.51
C ASP A 77 -9.24 -21.30 -1.85
N GLU A 78 -10.58 -21.27 -1.91
CA GLU A 78 -11.31 -20.08 -2.33
C GLU A 78 -11.21 -18.98 -1.26
N TYR A 79 -11.56 -19.28 0.00
CA TYR A 79 -11.35 -18.34 1.11
C TYR A 79 -9.86 -18.07 1.33
N SER A 80 -9.02 -19.11 1.31
CA SER A 80 -7.57 -18.99 1.46
C SER A 80 -6.98 -18.04 0.40
N SER A 81 -7.34 -18.18 -0.87
CA SER A 81 -6.88 -17.32 -1.97
C SER A 81 -7.41 -15.89 -1.84
N LEU A 82 -8.71 -15.74 -1.55
CA LEU A 82 -9.33 -14.44 -1.33
C LEU A 82 -8.66 -13.68 -0.17
N PHE A 83 -8.22 -14.40 0.86
CA PHE A 83 -7.53 -13.85 2.01
C PHE A 83 -6.18 -13.21 1.66
N TYR A 84 -5.48 -13.69 0.62
CA TYR A 84 -4.20 -13.13 0.16
C TYR A 84 -4.34 -12.00 -0.87
N TYR A 85 -5.50 -11.82 -1.52
CA TYR A 85 -5.66 -10.75 -2.52
C TYR A 85 -5.46 -9.31 -1.99
N PRO A 86 -5.79 -8.96 -0.73
CA PRO A 86 -5.50 -7.63 -0.20
C PRO A 86 -4.02 -7.25 -0.28
N ASP A 87 -3.10 -8.19 -0.07
CA ASP A 87 -1.65 -7.99 -0.25
C ASP A 87 -1.31 -7.52 -1.67
N THR A 88 -1.87 -8.21 -2.67
CA THR A 88 -1.69 -7.87 -4.08
C THR A 88 -2.27 -6.49 -4.41
N LEU A 89 -3.49 -6.21 -3.92
CA LEU A 89 -4.17 -4.93 -4.15
C LEU A 89 -3.38 -3.76 -3.55
N ILE A 90 -2.91 -3.89 -2.31
CA ILE A 90 -2.12 -2.85 -1.63
C ILE A 90 -0.76 -2.63 -2.32
N THR A 91 -0.12 -3.71 -2.78
CA THR A 91 1.11 -3.62 -3.57
C THR A 91 0.87 -2.89 -4.88
N LEU A 92 -0.17 -3.25 -5.62
CA LEU A 92 -0.56 -2.60 -6.88
C LEU A 92 -0.89 -1.11 -6.67
N ALA A 93 -1.55 -0.76 -5.57
CA ALA A 93 -1.84 0.62 -5.20
C ALA A 93 -0.56 1.45 -5.07
N SER A 94 0.51 0.88 -4.51
CA SER A 94 1.80 1.57 -4.38
C SER A 94 2.45 1.86 -5.74
N PHE A 95 2.37 0.90 -6.68
CA PHE A 95 2.78 1.12 -8.06
C PHE A 95 1.92 2.19 -8.76
N ALA A 96 0.60 2.14 -8.57
CA ALA A 96 -0.31 3.11 -9.16
C ALA A 96 -0.05 4.54 -8.64
N VAL A 97 0.25 4.69 -7.34
CA VAL A 97 0.66 5.98 -6.75
C VAL A 97 1.94 6.50 -7.41
N ALA A 98 2.97 5.65 -7.57
CA ALA A 98 4.22 6.04 -8.22
C ALA A 98 4.00 6.45 -9.69
N LEU A 99 3.20 5.67 -10.43
CA LEU A 99 2.90 5.89 -11.84
C LEU A 99 2.06 7.13 -12.09
N PHE A 100 1.02 7.38 -11.29
CA PHE A 100 -0.03 8.34 -11.63
C PHE A 100 -0.08 9.56 -10.71
N ALA A 101 0.37 9.47 -9.46
CA ALA A 101 0.26 10.57 -8.50
C ALA A 101 1.54 11.40 -8.35
N GLY A 102 2.72 10.79 -8.52
CA GLY A 102 4.01 11.47 -8.39
C GLY A 102 4.42 12.25 -9.63
N GLY A 103 4.96 11.54 -10.63
CA GLY A 103 5.66 12.16 -11.76
C GLY A 103 4.77 12.87 -12.76
N PRO A 104 3.76 12.21 -13.33
CA PRO A 104 2.96 12.79 -14.40
C PRO A 104 2.18 14.02 -13.99
N LEU A 105 1.66 14.10 -12.75
CA LEU A 105 0.92 15.27 -12.29
C LEU A 105 1.80 16.52 -12.21
N ILE A 106 3.02 16.35 -11.69
CA ILE A 106 4.01 17.43 -11.62
C ILE A 106 4.53 17.78 -13.02
N ALA A 107 4.87 16.77 -13.83
CA ALA A 107 5.38 16.97 -15.17
C ALA A 107 4.36 17.65 -16.09
N ARG A 108 3.07 17.31 -15.98
CA ARG A 108 2.00 17.92 -16.77
C ARG A 108 1.86 19.42 -16.49
N GLU A 109 2.01 19.85 -15.24
CA GLU A 109 1.95 21.28 -14.91
C GLU A 109 3.16 22.05 -15.41
N LEU A 110 4.33 21.41 -15.44
CA LEU A 110 5.54 21.98 -16.04
C LEU A 110 5.44 22.04 -17.57
N GLU A 111 4.89 20.99 -18.19
CA GLU A 111 4.70 20.87 -19.64
C GLU A 111 3.68 21.91 -20.16
N SER A 112 2.60 22.12 -19.41
CA SER A 112 1.54 23.09 -19.75
C SER A 112 1.86 24.54 -19.38
N GLY A 113 2.99 24.81 -18.71
CA GLY A 113 3.35 26.15 -18.24
C GLY A 113 2.54 26.65 -17.03
N THR A 114 1.63 25.83 -16.50
CA THR A 114 0.71 26.22 -15.41
C THR A 114 1.46 26.39 -14.08
N ALA A 115 2.56 25.67 -13.88
CA ALA A 115 3.43 25.86 -12.72
C ALA A 115 4.05 27.27 -12.70
N GLN A 116 4.55 27.75 -13.84
CA GLN A 116 5.16 29.07 -13.99
C GLN A 116 4.12 30.17 -13.77
N LEU A 117 2.91 30.01 -14.30
CA LEU A 117 1.80 30.93 -14.05
C LEU A 117 1.42 31.00 -12.56
N ALA A 118 1.41 29.86 -11.87
CA ALA A 118 1.16 29.84 -10.42
C ALA A 118 2.25 30.59 -9.64
N TRP A 119 3.52 30.47 -10.08
CA TRP A 119 4.65 31.12 -9.42
C TRP A 119 4.65 32.64 -9.53
N THR A 120 4.14 33.19 -10.64
CA THR A 120 4.00 34.64 -10.82
C THR A 120 2.77 35.19 -10.07
N GLN A 121 1.75 34.37 -9.83
CA GLN A 121 0.50 34.76 -9.18
C GLN A 121 0.47 34.54 -7.66
N SER A 122 1.54 34.93 -6.94
CA SER A 122 1.69 34.92 -5.46
C SER A 122 2.02 33.59 -4.77
N VAL A 123 2.20 32.48 -5.49
CA VAL A 123 2.56 31.18 -4.89
C VAL A 123 4.04 30.90 -5.07
N SER A 124 4.83 30.86 -3.99
CA SER A 124 6.25 30.50 -4.13
C SER A 124 6.43 29.05 -4.63
N PRO A 125 7.51 28.74 -5.40
CA PRO A 125 7.76 27.39 -5.89
C PRO A 125 7.75 26.32 -4.79
N ALA A 126 8.35 26.63 -3.63
CA ALA A 126 8.36 25.73 -2.48
C ALA A 126 6.94 25.46 -1.93
N ARG A 127 6.10 26.49 -1.84
CA ARG A 127 4.71 26.34 -1.38
C ARG A 127 3.87 25.52 -2.36
N TRP A 128 4.09 25.73 -3.66
CA TRP A 128 3.49 24.93 -4.73
C TRP A 128 3.86 23.45 -4.59
N LEU A 129 5.15 23.11 -4.50
CA LEU A 129 5.59 21.72 -4.39
C LEU A 129 5.11 21.08 -3.08
N THR A 130 5.13 21.84 -1.97
CA THR A 130 4.61 21.35 -0.68
C THR A 130 3.16 20.94 -0.79
N ALA A 131 2.29 21.75 -1.41
CA ALA A 131 0.89 21.39 -1.58
C ALA A 131 0.70 20.18 -2.52
N LYS A 132 1.52 20.06 -3.57
CA LYS A 132 1.48 18.93 -4.51
C LYS A 132 1.93 17.60 -3.89
N LEU A 133 2.72 17.64 -2.82
CA LEU A 133 3.16 16.45 -2.09
C LEU A 133 2.30 16.16 -0.87
N ALA A 134 2.03 17.17 -0.03
CA ALA A 134 1.36 16.97 1.25
C ALA A 134 -0.09 16.50 1.11
N VAL A 135 -0.83 17.01 0.12
CA VAL A 135 -2.23 16.60 -0.12
C VAL A 135 -2.32 15.13 -0.50
N PRO A 136 -1.66 14.62 -1.57
CA PRO A 136 -1.71 13.20 -1.89
C PRO A 136 -1.07 12.33 -0.79
N ALA A 137 0.03 12.79 -0.16
CA ALA A 137 0.64 12.05 0.95
C ALA A 137 -0.35 11.82 2.11
N ALA A 138 -1.18 12.80 2.45
CA ALA A 138 -2.20 12.64 3.48
C ALA A 138 -3.22 11.55 3.13
N PHE A 139 -3.74 11.54 1.89
CA PHE A 139 -4.68 10.51 1.44
C PHE A 139 -4.04 9.12 1.36
N ILE A 140 -2.77 9.05 0.94
CA ILE A 140 -1.99 7.80 0.91
C ILE A 140 -1.82 7.26 2.32
N VAL A 141 -1.36 8.09 3.27
CA VAL A 141 -1.17 7.67 4.67
C VAL A 141 -2.49 7.19 5.27
N LEU A 142 -3.57 7.97 5.16
CA LEU A 142 -4.87 7.61 5.73
C LEU A 142 -5.44 6.34 5.10
N GLY A 143 -5.44 6.25 3.77
CA GLY A 143 -5.97 5.11 3.03
C GLY A 143 -5.18 3.83 3.28
N THR A 144 -3.85 3.88 3.13
CA THR A 144 -3.00 2.70 3.33
C THR A 144 -2.98 2.26 4.79
N THR A 145 -2.95 3.19 5.76
CA THR A 145 -3.04 2.83 7.19
C THR A 145 -4.35 2.12 7.51
N LEU A 146 -5.49 2.62 7.00
CA LEU A 146 -6.79 1.97 7.17
C LEU A 146 -6.76 0.53 6.64
N LEU A 147 -6.27 0.33 5.41
CA LEU A 147 -6.19 -1.00 4.79
C LEU A 147 -5.26 -1.94 5.55
N THR A 148 -4.09 -1.46 5.99
CA THR A 148 -3.13 -2.24 6.78
C THR A 148 -3.72 -2.64 8.14
N VAL A 149 -4.43 -1.73 8.82
CA VAL A 149 -5.08 -2.04 10.11
C VAL A 149 -6.18 -3.09 9.93
N LEU A 150 -7.05 -2.93 8.93
CA LEU A 150 -8.10 -3.91 8.63
C LEU A 150 -7.51 -5.28 8.26
N TYR A 151 -6.44 -5.31 7.47
CA TYR A 151 -5.79 -6.56 7.11
C TYR A 151 -5.09 -7.22 8.32
N HIS A 152 -4.49 -6.43 9.21
CA HIS A 152 -3.96 -6.92 10.48
C HIS A 152 -5.06 -7.48 11.40
N GLN A 153 -6.24 -6.85 11.43
CA GLN A 153 -7.39 -7.39 12.17
C GLN A 153 -7.88 -8.71 11.58
N LEU A 154 -8.02 -8.79 10.26
CA LEU A 154 -8.38 -10.03 9.55
C LEU A 154 -7.37 -11.15 9.84
N TRP A 155 -6.08 -10.84 9.80
CA TRP A 155 -5.01 -11.78 10.17
C TRP A 155 -5.16 -12.29 11.61
N ALA A 156 -5.35 -11.38 12.55
CA ALA A 156 -5.49 -11.74 13.97
C ALA A 156 -6.75 -12.55 14.26
N ALA A 157 -7.85 -12.29 13.53
CA ALA A 157 -9.13 -12.92 13.78
C ALA A 157 -9.28 -14.29 13.12
N HIS A 158 -8.79 -14.45 11.87
CA HIS A 158 -9.22 -15.54 10.98
C HIS A 158 -8.09 -16.25 10.24
N SER A 159 -6.83 -16.08 10.69
CA SER A 159 -5.69 -16.81 10.09
C SER A 159 -5.74 -18.32 10.36
N ASP A 160 -6.53 -18.76 11.33
CA ASP A 160 -6.81 -20.16 11.65
C ASP A 160 -7.69 -20.86 10.60
N LEU A 161 -8.46 -20.10 9.81
CA LEU A 161 -9.30 -20.61 8.71
C LEU A 161 -8.51 -20.91 7.42
N LEU A 162 -7.20 -20.61 7.39
CA LEU A 162 -6.35 -20.85 6.22
C LEU A 162 -5.91 -22.32 6.11
N ILE A 163 -5.64 -22.77 4.88
CA ILE A 163 -5.16 -24.13 4.60
C ILE A 163 -3.89 -24.43 5.43
N ALA A 164 -3.90 -25.58 6.10
CA ALA A 164 -2.81 -25.99 6.97
C ALA A 164 -1.54 -26.28 6.16
N GLY A 165 -0.42 -25.72 6.64
CA GLY A 165 0.93 -26.04 6.21
C GLY A 165 1.41 -25.46 4.86
N ILE A 166 0.60 -24.68 4.16
CA ILE A 166 1.11 -23.71 3.18
C ILE A 166 1.66 -22.52 3.97
N GLY A 167 2.97 -22.23 3.87
CA GLY A 167 3.59 -21.07 4.50
C GLY A 167 2.88 -19.76 4.12
N PRO A 168 2.88 -18.74 5.00
CA PRO A 168 2.28 -17.44 4.69
C PRO A 168 2.92 -16.86 3.42
N ARG A 169 2.15 -16.74 2.33
CA ARG A 169 2.63 -16.13 1.08
C ARG A 169 2.68 -14.61 1.29
N SER A 170 3.87 -14.01 1.22
CA SER A 170 4.12 -12.55 1.18
C SER A 170 3.57 -11.65 2.32
N LEU A 171 2.87 -12.20 3.31
CA LEU A 171 2.20 -11.46 4.40
C LEU A 171 3.09 -10.55 5.25
N TYR A 172 4.37 -10.88 5.33
CA TYR A 172 5.36 -10.13 6.11
C TYR A 172 5.31 -8.63 5.78
N PHE A 173 5.16 -8.28 4.50
CA PHE A 173 5.24 -6.88 4.09
C PHE A 173 3.95 -6.09 4.32
N SER A 174 2.77 -6.71 4.15
CA SER A 174 1.48 -5.99 4.08
C SER A 174 0.78 -5.74 5.42
N LEU A 175 1.33 -6.28 6.51
CA LEU A 175 0.73 -6.20 7.85
C LEU A 175 1.38 -5.14 8.77
N GLY A 176 2.30 -4.31 8.26
CA GLY A 176 3.00 -3.36 9.13
C GLY A 176 3.35 -2.02 8.49
N PRO A 177 4.09 -1.16 9.23
CA PRO A 177 4.30 0.24 8.85
C PRO A 177 5.04 0.45 7.52
N ALA A 178 5.82 -0.54 7.07
CA ALA A 178 6.54 -0.45 5.81
C ALA A 178 5.58 -0.39 4.60
N THR A 179 4.38 -0.98 4.73
CA THR A 179 3.31 -0.89 3.72
C THR A 179 2.87 0.55 3.48
N VAL A 180 2.86 1.39 4.53
CA VAL A 180 2.49 2.81 4.43
C VAL A 180 3.65 3.65 3.89
N ALA A 181 4.89 3.30 4.22
CA ALA A 181 6.08 4.02 3.77
C ALA A 181 6.37 3.83 2.27
N ALA A 182 6.07 2.65 1.70
CA ALA A 182 6.34 2.35 0.30
C ALA A 182 5.64 3.27 -0.73
N PRO A 183 4.31 3.53 -0.67
CA PRO A 183 3.67 4.46 -1.60
C PRO A 183 4.12 5.91 -1.42
N LEU A 184 4.58 6.31 -0.23
CA LEU A 184 5.19 7.64 -0.01
C LEU A 184 6.51 7.79 -0.76
N LEU A 185 7.34 6.75 -0.76
CA LEU A 185 8.55 6.70 -1.59
C LEU A 185 8.20 6.80 -3.07
N GLY A 186 7.16 6.07 -3.51
CA GLY A 186 6.65 6.16 -4.88
C GLY A 186 6.23 7.57 -5.28
N LEU A 187 5.48 8.26 -4.42
CA LEU A 187 5.11 9.66 -4.62
C LEU A 187 6.34 10.58 -4.72
N ALA A 188 7.31 10.43 -3.82
CA ALA A 188 8.51 11.27 -3.77
C ALA A 188 9.44 11.05 -4.97
N LEU A 189 9.70 9.79 -5.34
CA LEU A 189 10.48 9.45 -6.53
C LEU A 189 9.79 9.92 -7.80
N GLY A 190 8.49 9.69 -7.91
CA GLY A 190 7.69 10.19 -9.02
C GLY A 190 7.82 11.71 -9.13
N ALA A 191 7.64 12.45 -8.03
CA ALA A 191 7.79 13.90 -8.04
C ALA A 191 9.18 14.38 -8.48
N LEU A 192 10.24 13.74 -7.98
CA LEU A 192 11.61 14.02 -8.40
C LEU A 192 11.79 13.81 -9.91
N ILE A 193 11.28 12.71 -10.45
CA ILE A 193 11.32 12.36 -11.87
C ILE A 193 10.45 13.32 -12.70
N GLY A 194 9.27 13.71 -12.20
CA GLY A 194 8.40 14.67 -12.87
C GLY A 194 9.06 16.03 -13.02
N LEU A 195 9.78 16.48 -11.98
CA LEU A 195 10.59 17.69 -12.04
C LEU A 195 11.71 17.55 -13.09
N THR A 196 12.43 16.43 -13.16
CA THR A 196 13.55 16.27 -14.12
C THR A 196 13.07 16.11 -15.55
N ALA A 197 12.07 15.25 -15.80
CA ALA A 197 11.58 14.90 -17.13
C ALA A 197 10.77 16.02 -17.80
N ARG A 198 10.01 16.81 -17.03
CA ARG A 198 9.17 17.95 -17.48
C ARG A 198 8.07 17.63 -18.51
N ARG A 199 8.03 16.42 -19.04
CA ARG A 199 7.00 15.91 -19.96
C ARG A 199 6.26 14.77 -19.30
N THR A 200 4.94 14.74 -19.49
CA THR A 200 4.04 13.81 -18.80
C THR A 200 4.34 12.36 -19.13
N LEU A 201 4.51 12.02 -20.42
CA LEU A 201 4.73 10.63 -20.86
C LEU A 201 6.09 10.05 -20.38
N PRO A 202 7.24 10.72 -20.57
CA PRO A 202 8.50 10.23 -20.00
C PRO A 202 8.47 10.15 -18.47
N ALA A 203 7.82 11.11 -17.79
CA ALA A 203 7.70 11.07 -16.34
C ALA A 203 6.93 9.85 -15.85
N LEU A 204 5.86 9.45 -16.55
CA LEU A 204 5.09 8.25 -16.24
C LEU A 204 5.97 7.00 -16.36
N ALA A 205 6.63 6.83 -17.50
CA ALA A 205 7.47 5.66 -17.77
C ALA A 205 8.62 5.53 -16.76
N PHE A 206 9.37 6.61 -16.52
CA PHE A 206 10.49 6.59 -15.60
C PHE A 206 10.06 6.43 -14.14
N SER A 207 8.91 6.99 -13.73
CA SER A 207 8.41 6.81 -12.34
C SER A 207 8.03 5.36 -12.08
N GLY A 208 7.30 4.73 -13.01
CA GLY A 208 6.95 3.32 -12.92
C GLY A 208 8.18 2.42 -12.90
N PHE A 209 9.14 2.67 -13.80
CA PHE A 209 10.38 1.89 -13.87
C PHE A 209 11.24 2.05 -12.62
N ALA A 210 11.42 3.28 -12.11
CA ALA A 210 12.17 3.53 -10.88
C ALA A 210 11.54 2.82 -9.67
N TYR A 211 10.21 2.86 -9.55
CA TYR A 211 9.52 2.17 -8.48
C TYR A 211 9.57 0.64 -8.63
N PHE A 212 9.49 0.12 -9.86
CA PHE A 212 9.72 -1.29 -10.15
C PHE A 212 11.12 -1.73 -9.71
N LEU A 213 12.16 -0.94 -9.98
CA LEU A 213 13.52 -1.24 -9.51
C LEU A 213 13.61 -1.25 -7.98
N VAL A 214 12.94 -0.32 -7.28
CA VAL A 214 12.85 -0.35 -5.81
C VAL A 214 12.19 -1.65 -5.34
N TYR A 215 11.06 -2.04 -5.95
CA TYR A 215 10.36 -3.28 -5.62
C TYR A 215 11.22 -4.52 -5.89
N ALA A 216 11.84 -4.61 -7.08
CA ALA A 216 12.67 -5.74 -7.49
C ALA A 216 13.94 -5.86 -6.64
N PHE A 217 14.58 -4.73 -6.30
CA PHE A 217 15.74 -4.72 -5.41
C PHE A 217 15.36 -5.16 -4.00
N ARG A 218 14.22 -4.68 -3.48
CA ARG A 218 13.71 -5.09 -2.17
C ARG A 218 13.44 -6.60 -2.12
N GLY A 219 12.79 -7.16 -3.13
CA GLY A 219 12.46 -8.59 -3.16
C GLY A 219 13.65 -9.55 -3.28
N ASN A 220 14.83 -9.10 -3.75
CA ASN A 220 15.98 -9.99 -4.01
C ASN A 220 17.24 -9.69 -3.20
N HIS A 221 17.43 -8.45 -2.75
CA HIS A 221 18.71 -7.97 -2.22
C HIS A 221 18.59 -7.27 -0.86
N TRP A 222 17.37 -7.11 -0.34
CA TRP A 222 17.23 -6.62 1.02
C TRP A 222 17.79 -7.66 1.98
N PRO A 223 18.60 -7.27 2.99
CA PRO A 223 19.32 -8.20 3.89
C PRO A 223 18.44 -9.20 4.69
N PHE A 224 17.12 -9.19 4.47
CA PHE A 224 16.13 -9.99 5.19
C PHE A 224 15.04 -10.58 4.28
N GLN A 225 15.09 -10.36 2.96
CA GLN A 225 14.16 -10.89 1.96
C GLN A 225 14.86 -11.76 0.91
N GLY A 226 16.04 -12.32 1.22
CA GLY A 226 16.63 -13.36 0.38
C GLY A 226 15.62 -14.49 0.17
N ARG A 227 15.63 -15.10 -1.03
CA ARG A 227 14.65 -16.09 -1.57
C ARG A 227 14.20 -17.24 -0.64
N TYR A 228 14.78 -17.39 0.56
CA TYR A 228 14.50 -18.44 1.54
C TYR A 228 14.47 -17.95 3.01
N GLN A 229 14.32 -16.65 3.26
CA GLN A 229 14.48 -16.05 4.60
C GLN A 229 13.42 -14.99 4.96
N GLN A 230 12.26 -15.00 4.32
CA GLN A 230 11.10 -14.43 5.00
C GLN A 230 11.01 -15.20 6.32
N PRO A 231 11.00 -14.56 7.51
CA PRO A 231 10.70 -15.26 8.74
C PRO A 231 9.26 -15.73 8.61
N GLU A 232 9.05 -16.88 7.97
CA GLU A 232 7.77 -17.54 7.95
C GLU A 232 7.40 -17.68 9.42
N LEU A 233 6.32 -17.01 9.81
CA LEU A 233 5.75 -17.19 11.14
C LEU A 233 5.66 -18.70 11.33
N SER A 234 6.48 -19.24 12.24
CA SER A 234 6.56 -20.68 12.41
C SER A 234 5.17 -21.12 12.85
N SER A 235 4.51 -21.95 12.06
CA SER A 235 3.16 -22.37 12.39
C SER A 235 3.18 -23.72 13.04
N ARG A 236 2.44 -23.88 14.14
CA ARG A 236 2.12 -25.19 14.69
C ARG A 236 0.80 -25.64 14.10
N SER A 237 0.85 -26.72 13.33
CA SER A 237 -0.33 -27.38 12.79
C SER A 237 -0.63 -28.62 13.63
N ARG A 238 -1.91 -28.81 13.98
CA ARG A 238 -2.41 -30.05 14.61
C ARG A 238 -3.53 -30.58 13.75
N ALA A 239 -3.56 -31.89 13.56
CA ALA A 239 -4.62 -32.59 12.85
C ALA A 239 -5.42 -33.46 13.83
N PHE A 240 -6.69 -33.70 13.53
CA PHE A 240 -7.55 -34.58 14.31
C PHE A 240 -8.22 -35.60 13.40
N THR A 241 -8.28 -36.86 13.86
CA THR A 241 -8.96 -37.95 13.16
C THR A 241 -10.47 -37.92 13.39
N SER A 242 -11.24 -38.75 12.66
CA SER A 242 -12.67 -38.91 12.93
C SER A 242 -12.97 -39.42 14.35
N ALA A 243 -12.04 -40.18 14.94
CA ALA A 243 -12.09 -40.64 16.32
C ALA A 243 -11.69 -39.56 17.35
N GLY A 244 -11.29 -38.37 16.90
CA GLY A 244 -10.84 -37.26 17.76
C GLY A 244 -9.40 -37.39 18.25
N THR A 245 -8.61 -38.32 17.72
CA THR A 245 -7.19 -38.45 18.10
C THR A 245 -6.37 -37.35 17.46
N GLU A 246 -5.54 -36.67 18.26
CA GLU A 246 -4.64 -35.61 17.78
C GLU A 246 -3.41 -36.22 17.11
N ILE A 247 -3.11 -35.77 15.90
CA ILE A 247 -1.89 -36.06 15.16
C ILE A 247 -1.09 -34.77 15.05
N ARG A 248 0.15 -34.78 15.56
CA ARG A 248 1.07 -33.65 15.35
C ARG A 248 1.53 -33.66 13.90
N ASP A 249 1.24 -32.56 13.21
CA ASP A 249 1.56 -32.26 11.81
C ASP A 249 1.83 -33.48 10.91
N PRO A 250 0.78 -34.06 10.29
CA PRO A 250 0.94 -35.21 9.40
C PRO A 250 1.64 -34.86 8.08
N GLY A 251 1.90 -33.56 7.79
CA GLY A 251 2.53 -33.14 6.54
C GLY A 251 1.67 -33.37 5.28
N CYS A 252 0.36 -33.56 5.44
CA CYS A 252 -0.55 -33.84 4.33
C CYS A 252 -0.98 -32.60 3.54
N TYR A 253 -0.99 -31.40 4.12
CA TYR A 253 -1.37 -30.15 3.45
C TYR A 253 -2.73 -30.24 2.71
N ASP A 254 -2.70 -30.18 1.38
CA ASP A 254 -3.80 -30.35 0.44
C ASP A 254 -3.80 -31.72 -0.29
N ASP A 255 -2.85 -32.61 0.05
CA ASP A 255 -2.75 -33.95 -0.51
C ASP A 255 -3.92 -34.83 -0.05
N LYS A 256 -4.82 -35.09 -0.98
CA LYS A 256 -6.01 -35.92 -0.79
C LYS A 256 -5.68 -37.32 -0.31
N ALA A 257 -4.68 -37.98 -0.91
CA ALA A 257 -4.34 -39.35 -0.56
C ALA A 257 -3.79 -39.44 0.87
N CYS A 258 -2.93 -38.49 1.26
CA CYS A 258 -2.39 -38.41 2.61
C CYS A 258 -3.49 -38.16 3.66
N LEU A 259 -4.40 -37.21 3.40
CA LEU A 259 -5.51 -36.89 4.29
C LEU A 259 -6.43 -38.10 4.52
N ALA A 260 -6.74 -38.85 3.46
CA ALA A 260 -7.55 -40.05 3.55
C ALA A 260 -6.82 -41.18 4.29
N GLN A 261 -5.52 -41.36 4.05
CA GLN A 261 -4.70 -42.38 4.72
C GLN A 261 -4.62 -42.17 6.24
N HIS A 262 -4.54 -40.92 6.68
CA HIS A 262 -4.46 -40.55 8.10
C HIS A 262 -5.81 -40.28 8.75
N ASP A 263 -6.93 -40.52 8.05
CA ASP A 263 -8.30 -40.26 8.51
C ASP A 263 -8.48 -38.82 9.07
N VAL A 264 -7.80 -37.85 8.47
CA VAL A 264 -7.78 -36.48 9.02
C VAL A 264 -9.07 -35.78 8.66
N VAL A 265 -9.81 -35.27 9.65
CA VAL A 265 -11.10 -34.57 9.45
C VAL A 265 -11.06 -33.11 9.88
N ARG A 266 -10.09 -32.70 10.70
CA ARG A 266 -9.94 -31.32 11.18
C ARG A 266 -8.47 -30.96 11.29
N PHE A 267 -8.16 -29.70 10.99
CA PHE A 267 -6.86 -29.09 11.32
C PHE A 267 -7.07 -27.86 12.21
N THR A 268 -6.05 -27.55 12.99
CA THR A 268 -5.88 -26.25 13.66
C THR A 268 -4.48 -25.76 13.37
N ARG A 269 -4.35 -24.46 13.06
CA ARG A 269 -3.07 -23.81 12.81
C ARG A 269 -2.90 -22.63 13.74
N GLU A 270 -1.74 -22.56 14.39
CA GLU A 270 -1.35 -21.44 15.23
C GLU A 270 -0.05 -20.85 14.69
N TYR A 271 -0.08 -19.59 14.25
CA TYR A 271 1.12 -18.86 13.84
C TYR A 271 1.86 -18.35 15.07
N LEU A 272 3.12 -18.76 15.25
CA LEU A 272 3.94 -18.34 16.37
C LEU A 272 4.52 -16.94 16.13
N PRO A 273 4.61 -16.11 17.18
CA PRO A 273 5.31 -14.84 17.11
C PRO A 273 6.77 -15.04 16.67
N SER A 274 7.23 -14.22 15.73
CA SER A 274 8.64 -14.17 15.35
C SER A 274 9.31 -12.97 16.03
N SER A 275 10.39 -13.22 16.77
CA SER A 275 11.23 -12.17 17.38
C SER A 275 11.82 -11.22 16.33
N ASP A 276 11.96 -11.69 15.10
CA ASP A 276 12.60 -10.99 14.00
C ASP A 276 11.63 -10.08 13.23
N TYR A 277 10.32 -10.26 13.40
CA TYR A 277 9.30 -9.54 12.64
C TYR A 277 9.41 -8.02 12.83
N TRP A 278 9.26 -7.55 14.06
CA TRP A 278 9.24 -6.12 14.37
C TRP A 278 10.56 -5.41 14.07
N PRO A 279 11.74 -5.94 14.46
CA PRO A 279 13.01 -5.32 14.11
C PRO A 279 13.20 -5.12 12.60
N ARG A 280 12.89 -6.15 11.79
CA ARG A 280 13.04 -6.07 10.34
C ARG A 280 12.00 -5.12 9.72
N GLN A 281 10.77 -5.12 10.21
CA GLN A 281 9.70 -4.26 9.71
C GLN A 281 9.97 -2.77 10.01
N LEU A 282 10.47 -2.46 11.20
CA LEU A 282 10.85 -1.09 11.58
C LEU A 282 12.08 -0.61 10.80
N LEU A 283 13.07 -1.48 10.59
CA LEU A 283 14.24 -1.14 9.79
C LEU A 283 13.86 -0.85 8.33
N GLU A 284 13.04 -1.70 7.72
CA GLU A 284 12.55 -1.49 6.36
C GLU A 284 11.73 -0.20 6.24
N THR A 285 10.86 0.07 7.21
CA THR A 285 10.13 1.34 7.32
C THR A 285 11.10 2.52 7.39
N GLY A 286 12.12 2.44 8.25
CA GLY A 286 13.11 3.49 8.43
C GLY A 286 13.88 3.81 7.15
N VAL A 287 14.30 2.77 6.40
CA VAL A 287 14.99 2.96 5.12
C VAL A 287 14.06 3.56 4.07
N LEU A 288 12.82 3.08 3.94
CA LEU A 288 11.84 3.64 3.00
C LEU A 288 11.56 5.13 3.29
N LEU A 289 11.40 5.50 4.56
CA LEU A 289 11.21 6.89 4.97
C LEU A 289 12.47 7.74 4.74
N ALA A 290 13.66 7.20 5.01
CA ALA A 290 14.92 7.89 4.73
C ALA A 290 15.09 8.17 3.23
N LEU A 291 14.84 7.17 2.38
CA LEU A 291 14.86 7.34 0.91
C LEU A 291 13.80 8.35 0.45
N THR A 292 12.61 8.32 1.05
CA THR A 292 11.54 9.29 0.78
C THR A 292 12.02 10.70 1.11
N ALA A 293 12.60 10.92 2.29
CA ALA A 293 13.12 12.20 2.73
C ALA A 293 14.23 12.72 1.80
N VAL A 294 15.15 11.85 1.37
CA VAL A 294 16.20 12.18 0.39
C VAL A 294 15.59 12.60 -0.94
N ALA A 295 14.64 11.83 -1.49
CA ALA A 295 13.98 12.16 -2.75
C ALA A 295 13.23 13.50 -2.69
N VAL A 296 12.52 13.77 -1.59
CA VAL A 296 11.87 15.06 -1.33
C VAL A 296 12.91 16.18 -1.25
N ALA A 297 13.99 16.01 -0.50
CA ALA A 297 15.04 17.02 -0.36
C ALA A 297 15.69 17.34 -1.71
N LEU A 298 15.96 16.33 -2.55
CA LEU A 298 16.46 16.50 -3.91
C LEU A 298 15.45 17.24 -4.79
N ALA A 299 14.16 16.92 -4.70
CA ALA A 299 13.10 17.61 -5.43
C ALA A 299 13.04 19.10 -5.09
N PHE A 300 13.07 19.45 -3.80
CA PHE A 300 13.13 20.85 -3.35
C PHE A 300 14.45 21.54 -3.73
N GLY A 301 15.58 20.82 -3.69
CA GLY A 301 16.88 21.32 -4.13
C GLY A 301 16.89 21.68 -5.63
N LEU A 302 16.38 20.78 -6.47
CA LEU A 302 16.23 21.01 -7.90
C LEU A 302 15.29 22.17 -8.21
N LEU A 303 14.18 22.27 -7.47
CA LEU A 303 13.22 23.36 -7.65
C LEU A 303 13.83 24.72 -7.28
N ARG A 304 14.56 24.79 -6.16
CA ARG A 304 15.27 26.01 -5.73
C ARG A 304 16.31 26.45 -6.75
N ARG A 305 17.14 25.54 -7.26
CA ARG A 305 18.14 25.85 -8.28
C ARG A 305 17.50 26.46 -9.53
N ARG A 306 16.33 25.94 -9.95
CA ARG A 306 15.62 26.43 -11.12
C ARG A 306 15.01 27.81 -10.92
N ALA A 307 14.40 28.04 -9.76
CA ALA A 307 13.82 29.33 -9.41
C ALA A 307 14.88 30.45 -9.30
N ALA A 308 16.16 30.10 -9.13
CA ALA A 308 17.26 31.06 -9.12
C ALA A 308 17.85 31.34 -10.52
N THR A 309 17.58 30.49 -11.51
CA THR A 309 18.16 30.58 -12.88
C THR A 309 17.20 31.12 -13.93
N GLY A 310 15.94 31.38 -13.59
CA GLY A 310 14.91 31.89 -14.50
C GLY A 310 14.25 33.13 -13.91
#